data_AF-A0A7T5RM44-F1
#
_entry.id   AF-A0A7T5RM44-F1
#
_cell.length_a   1.000
_cell.length_b   1.000
_cell.length_c   1.000
_cell.angle_alpha   90.00
_cell.angle_beta   90.00
_cell.angle_gamma   90.00
#
_symmetry.space_group_name_H-M   'P 1'
#
loop_
_entity.id
_entity.type
_entity.pdbx_description
1 polymer ?
#
loop_
_entity_poly.entity_id
_entity_poly.type
_entity_poly.pdbx_seq_one_letter_code
_entity_poly.pdbx_strand_id
1 'polypeptide(L)'
;MKLLTLWLIDKNIPLSLWRKKEEDFSGSDSCGVVFEGWNAGKELKNVVAIIVNSMSHHAAVELVAREWDSFPSILRMRLTQELNAANGTRSGNKTKGILRLNEKLGGRVLSKVDDRLTDRDLRVIDGRIISRQRPVNPAVAGAMRAHGAFTLPSDFDKMSPAAKRKIRKQQAEDRRRDRPGKKK
;
A
#
# COMPACT_ATOMS: atom_id res chain seq x y z
N MET A 1 -10.74 0.10 16.12
CA MET A 1 -10.24 -1.27 15.85
C MET A 1 -8.84 -1.38 16.44
N LYS A 2 -8.53 -2.42 17.22
CA LYS A 2 -7.21 -2.59 17.86
C LYS A 2 -6.27 -3.31 16.87
N LEU A 3 -5.08 -2.76 16.65
CA LEU A 3 -4.10 -3.28 15.68
C LEU A 3 -2.90 -3.86 16.43
N LEU A 4 -2.63 -5.15 16.26
CA LEU A 4 -1.51 -5.85 16.89
C LEU A 4 -0.17 -5.27 16.42
N THR A 5 -0.07 -4.84 15.16
CA THR A 5 1.12 -4.16 14.63
C THR A 5 1.46 -2.92 15.46
N LEU A 6 0.47 -2.07 15.75
CA LEU A 6 0.69 -0.82 16.50
C LEU A 6 0.96 -1.10 17.98
N TRP A 7 0.29 -2.08 18.57
CA TRP A 7 0.53 -2.49 19.95
C TRP A 7 1.95 -3.02 20.15
N LEU A 8 2.45 -3.86 19.23
CA LEU A 8 3.83 -4.37 19.29
C LEU A 8 4.85 -3.22 19.18
N ILE A 9 4.61 -2.28 18.26
CA ILE A 9 5.48 -1.10 18.09
C ILE A 9 5.48 -0.25 19.34
N ASP A 10 4.31 -0.02 19.96
CA ASP A 10 4.20 0.73 21.21
C ASP A 10 5.05 0.09 22.32
N LYS A 11 4.89 -1.23 22.52
CA LYS A 11 5.65 -2.05 23.48
C LYS A 11 7.12 -2.29 23.12
N ASN A 12 7.59 -1.74 22.00
CA ASN A 12 8.95 -1.94 21.49
C ASN A 12 9.30 -3.43 21.26
N ILE A 13 8.31 -4.23 20.89
CA ILE A 13 8.45 -5.65 20.59
C ILE A 13 8.67 -5.81 19.09
N PRO A 14 9.66 -6.61 18.63
CA PRO A 14 9.86 -6.89 17.22
C PRO A 14 8.62 -7.50 16.55
N LEU A 15 8.23 -6.96 15.40
CA LEU A 15 7.07 -7.43 14.64
C LEU A 15 7.18 -8.90 14.23
N SER A 16 8.39 -9.46 14.14
CA SER A 16 8.61 -10.88 13.83
C SER A 16 8.09 -11.84 14.90
N LEU A 17 7.91 -11.36 16.14
CA LEU A 17 7.47 -12.18 17.28
C LEU A 17 5.96 -12.18 17.49
N TRP A 18 5.19 -11.60 16.58
CA TRP A 18 3.75 -11.38 16.74
C TRP A 18 2.97 -12.65 17.08
N ARG A 19 3.31 -13.79 16.48
CA ARG A 19 2.64 -15.07 16.74
C ARG A 19 2.74 -15.51 18.21
N LYS A 20 3.86 -15.22 18.86
CA LYS A 20 4.08 -15.55 20.29
C LYS A 20 3.34 -14.59 21.23
N LYS A 21 2.86 -13.46 20.69
CA LYS A 21 2.24 -12.37 21.43
C LYS A 21 0.77 -12.18 21.07
N GLU A 22 0.22 -13.08 20.27
CA GLU A 22 -1.19 -13.06 19.88
C GLU A 22 -2.09 -13.44 21.07
N GLU A 23 -1.63 -14.34 21.95
CA GLU A 23 -2.32 -14.70 23.21
C GLU A 23 -2.22 -13.57 24.26
N ASP A 24 -1.05 -12.92 24.33
CA ASP A 24 -0.81 -11.76 25.21
C ASP A 24 -1.61 -10.52 24.76
N PHE A 25 -2.04 -10.49 23.50
CA PHE A 25 -2.90 -9.45 22.91
C PHE A 25 -4.34 -9.61 23.39
N SER A 26 -4.52 -9.57 24.70
CA SER A 26 -5.81 -9.61 25.39
C SER A 26 -6.47 -8.23 25.38
N GLY A 27 -6.72 -7.69 24.18
CA GLY A 27 -7.63 -6.57 23.96
C GLY A 27 -7.60 -5.44 24.99
N SER A 28 -6.45 -5.05 25.56
CA SER A 28 -6.43 -4.01 26.59
C SER A 28 -6.72 -2.63 25.99
N ASP A 29 -7.30 -1.75 26.81
CA ASP A 29 -8.17 -0.65 26.38
C ASP A 29 -7.53 0.57 25.73
N SER A 30 -6.22 0.58 25.47
CA SER A 30 -5.55 1.81 25.04
C SER A 30 -5.12 1.87 23.57
N CYS A 31 -5.05 0.75 22.84
CA CYS A 31 -4.50 0.76 21.46
C CYS A 31 -5.52 1.01 20.34
N GLY A 32 -6.79 1.30 20.68
CA GLY A 32 -7.89 1.46 19.71
C GLY A 32 -8.33 2.90 19.43
N VAL A 33 -7.86 3.89 20.20
CA VAL A 33 -8.38 5.29 20.18
C VAL A 33 -7.44 6.25 19.40
N VAL A 34 -6.35 5.74 18.83
CA VAL A 34 -5.13 6.52 18.66
C VAL A 34 -5.07 7.42 17.40
N PHE A 35 -6.08 7.42 16.52
CA PHE A 35 -5.99 8.23 15.27
C PHE A 35 -6.81 9.52 15.23
N GLU A 36 -7.73 9.76 16.17
CA GLU A 36 -8.44 11.05 16.23
C GLU A 36 -7.70 12.12 17.05
N GLY A 37 -6.63 11.75 17.77
CA GLY A 37 -5.81 12.67 18.56
C GLY A 37 -4.50 12.03 18.98
N TRP A 38 -3.64 11.68 18.02
CA TRP A 38 -2.42 10.91 18.27
C TRP A 38 -1.42 11.69 19.15
N ASN A 39 -1.55 11.53 20.46
CA ASN A 39 -0.68 12.04 21.50
C ASN A 39 -0.10 10.84 22.27
N ALA A 40 0.61 9.96 21.55
CA ALA A 40 1.25 8.76 22.11
C ALA A 40 2.67 8.60 21.55
N GLY A 41 3.59 9.45 22.04
CA GLY A 41 5.05 9.24 22.14
C GLY A 41 5.92 8.95 20.92
N LYS A 42 5.41 8.33 19.84
CA LYS A 42 6.17 7.94 18.64
C LYS A 42 5.56 8.62 17.42
N GLU A 43 6.34 9.51 16.83
CA GLU A 43 5.96 10.17 15.58
C GLU A 43 5.61 9.14 14.49
N LEU A 44 4.62 9.44 13.66
CA LEU A 44 4.20 8.60 12.53
C LEU A 44 5.40 8.15 11.66
N LYS A 45 6.39 9.02 11.47
CA LYS A 45 7.64 8.72 10.76
C LYS A 45 8.39 7.54 11.38
N ASN A 46 8.46 7.47 12.71
CA ASN A 46 9.15 6.40 13.43
C ASN A 46 8.38 5.08 13.32
N VAL A 47 7.05 5.13 13.45
CA VAL A 47 6.19 3.94 13.28
C VAL A 47 6.38 3.35 11.88
N VAL A 48 6.32 4.19 10.85
CA VAL A 48 6.54 3.78 9.45
C VAL A 48 7.94 3.20 9.26
N ALA A 49 8.98 3.85 9.80
CA ALA A 49 10.35 3.37 9.70
C ALA A 49 10.54 1.99 10.35
N ILE A 50 9.91 1.73 11.51
CA ILE A 50 9.94 0.43 12.20
C ILE A 50 9.31 -0.66 11.33
N ILE A 51 8.14 -0.38 10.75
CA ILE A 51 7.44 -1.34 9.87
C ILE A 51 8.30 -1.64 8.63
N VAL A 52 8.79 -0.62 7.94
CA VAL A 52 9.63 -0.78 6.73
C VAL A 52 10.92 -1.54 7.05
N ASN A 53 11.54 -1.29 8.19
CA ASN A 53 12.74 -2.01 8.63
C ASN A 53 12.46 -3.49 8.94
N SER A 54 11.25 -3.80 9.43
CA SER A 54 10.83 -5.16 9.77
C SER A 54 10.51 -6.01 8.54
N MET A 55 10.41 -5.43 7.35
CA MET A 55 10.10 -6.15 6.10
C MET A 55 11.12 -7.24 5.75
N SER A 56 12.32 -7.23 6.33
CA SER A 56 13.27 -8.35 6.19
C SER A 56 12.75 -9.66 6.79
N HIS A 57 11.73 -9.63 7.65
CA HIS A 57 11.19 -10.80 8.33
C HIS A 57 9.86 -11.23 7.72
N HIS A 58 9.74 -12.50 7.34
CA HIS A 58 8.52 -13.06 6.77
C HIS A 58 7.31 -12.92 7.69
N ALA A 59 7.50 -13.20 8.99
CA ALA A 59 6.43 -13.08 9.98
C ALA A 59 5.89 -11.64 10.06
N ALA A 60 6.75 -10.62 10.00
CA ALA A 60 6.32 -9.22 10.04
C ALA A 60 5.53 -8.85 8.77
N VAL A 61 5.94 -9.35 7.60
CA VAL A 61 5.21 -9.15 6.34
C VAL A 61 3.79 -9.73 6.41
N GLU A 62 3.63 -10.93 6.98
CA GLU A 62 2.30 -11.54 7.15
C GLU A 62 1.39 -10.72 8.06
N LEU A 63 1.90 -10.25 9.19
CA LEU A 63 1.13 -9.42 10.12
C LEU A 63 0.65 -8.12 9.44
N VAL A 64 1.57 -7.43 8.77
CA VAL A 64 1.26 -6.18 8.06
C VAL A 64 0.26 -6.41 6.93
N ALA A 65 0.36 -7.52 6.20
CA ALA A 65 -0.60 -7.87 5.17
C ALA A 65 -2.01 -8.14 5.75
N ARG A 66 -2.08 -8.85 6.89
CA ARG A 66 -3.33 -9.18 7.59
C ARG A 66 -4.07 -7.92 8.06
N GLU A 67 -3.33 -6.94 8.58
CA GLU A 67 -3.90 -5.72 9.16
C GLU A 67 -3.99 -4.54 8.19
N TRP A 68 -3.57 -4.72 6.93
CA TRP A 68 -3.40 -3.63 5.98
C TRP A 68 -4.66 -2.78 5.81
N ASP A 69 -5.81 -3.42 5.55
CA ASP A 69 -7.06 -2.70 5.28
C ASP A 69 -7.65 -2.04 6.53
N SER A 70 -7.21 -2.49 7.71
CA SER A 70 -7.56 -1.96 9.02
C SER A 70 -6.68 -0.77 9.44
N PHE A 71 -5.56 -0.54 8.75
CA PHE A 71 -4.71 0.61 9.01
C PHE A 71 -5.38 1.92 8.61
N PRO A 72 -5.21 2.99 9.41
CA PRO A 72 -5.67 4.32 9.06
C PRO A 72 -5.08 4.80 7.73
N SER A 73 -5.88 5.55 6.97
CA SER A 73 -5.54 6.00 5.62
C SER A 73 -4.20 6.76 5.58
N ILE A 74 -3.96 7.63 6.56
CA ILE A 74 -2.70 8.41 6.67
C ILE A 74 -1.48 7.50 6.86
N LEU A 75 -1.60 6.43 7.65
CA LEU A 75 -0.54 5.47 7.89
C LEU A 75 -0.28 4.63 6.64
N ARG A 76 -1.34 4.13 5.99
CA ARG A 76 -1.22 3.41 4.71
C ARG A 76 -0.55 4.26 3.63
N MET A 77 -0.95 5.52 3.48
CA MET A 77 -0.36 6.42 2.50
C MET A 77 1.14 6.61 2.74
N ARG A 78 1.56 6.87 3.98
CA ARG A 78 2.98 7.03 4.31
C ARG A 78 3.76 5.73 4.19
N LEU A 79 3.19 4.60 4.61
CA LEU A 79 3.79 3.28 4.41
C LEU A 79 4.01 2.99 2.94
N THR A 80 3.00 3.23 2.09
CA THR A 80 3.12 3.07 0.64
C THR A 80 4.25 3.94 0.10
N GLN A 81 4.34 5.23 0.45
CA GLN A 81 5.43 6.11 -0.01
C GLN A 81 6.81 5.56 0.36
N GLU A 82 7.00 5.19 1.63
CA GLU A 82 8.29 4.70 2.14
C GLU A 82 8.64 3.31 1.60
N LEU A 83 7.67 2.42 1.42
CA LEU A 83 7.87 1.10 0.83
C LEU A 83 8.25 1.21 -0.66
N ASN A 84 7.66 2.14 -1.40
CA ASN A 84 8.07 2.43 -2.78
C ASN A 84 9.50 2.99 -2.84
N ALA A 85 9.85 3.93 -1.96
CA ALA A 85 11.21 4.49 -1.90
C ALA A 85 12.27 3.47 -1.47
N ALA A 86 11.91 2.56 -0.56
CA ALA A 86 12.80 1.51 -0.04
C ALA A 86 13.02 0.35 -1.02
N ASN A 87 12.10 0.17 -1.98
CA ASN A 87 12.17 -0.90 -2.96
C ASN A 87 13.32 -0.64 -3.95
N GLY A 88 14.38 -1.46 -3.93
CA GLY A 88 15.54 -1.33 -4.81
C GLY A 88 16.69 -0.46 -4.27
N THR A 89 16.46 0.34 -3.23
CA THR A 89 17.51 1.14 -2.58
C THR A 89 18.10 0.47 -1.34
N ARG A 90 17.39 -0.50 -0.74
CA ARG A 90 17.79 -1.19 0.50
C ARG A 90 18.32 -2.61 0.25
N SER A 91 18.78 -3.26 1.33
CA SER A 91 19.30 -4.63 1.28
C SER A 91 18.32 -5.60 0.61
N GLY A 92 18.86 -6.58 -0.12
CA GLY A 92 18.05 -7.51 -0.92
C GLY A 92 16.97 -8.26 -0.13
N ASN A 93 17.18 -8.51 1.17
CA ASN A 93 16.19 -9.14 2.04
C ASN A 93 14.97 -8.25 2.31
N LYS A 94 15.18 -6.94 2.49
CA LYS A 94 14.08 -5.98 2.66
C LYS A 94 13.31 -5.86 1.35
N THR A 95 14.00 -5.71 0.22
CA THR A 95 13.38 -5.66 -1.12
C THR A 95 12.51 -6.89 -1.39
N LYS A 96 13.02 -8.11 -1.11
CA LYS A 96 12.22 -9.35 -1.20
C LYS A 96 10.99 -9.33 -0.30
N GLY A 97 11.12 -8.83 0.92
CA GLY A 97 9.99 -8.68 1.84
C GLY A 97 8.92 -7.72 1.35
N ILE A 98 9.33 -6.57 0.81
CA ILE A 98 8.43 -5.57 0.23
C ILE A 98 7.69 -6.15 -0.99
N LEU A 99 8.39 -6.88 -1.87
CA LEU A 99 7.77 -7.56 -3.00
C LEU A 99 6.74 -8.59 -2.56
N ARG A 100 7.06 -9.41 -1.55
CA ARG A 100 6.11 -10.39 -0.97
C ARG A 100 4.89 -9.71 -0.35
N LEU A 101 5.09 -8.60 0.36
CA LEU A 101 3.98 -7.81 0.90
C LEU A 101 3.07 -7.32 -0.24
N ASN A 102 3.68 -6.82 -1.32
CA ASN A 102 2.96 -6.36 -2.49
C ASN A 102 2.17 -7.50 -3.18
N GLU A 103 2.77 -8.68 -3.33
CA GLU A 103 2.10 -9.88 -3.85
C GLU A 103 0.89 -10.28 -2.99
N LYS A 104 1.07 -10.37 -1.65
CA LYS A 104 -0.01 -10.69 -0.70
C LYS A 104 -1.16 -9.69 -0.74
N LEU A 105 -0.85 -8.43 -1.03
CA LEU A 105 -1.84 -7.37 -1.13
C LEU A 105 -2.32 -7.13 -2.57
N GLY A 106 -2.02 -8.02 -3.52
CA GLY A 106 -2.53 -7.94 -4.89
C GLY A 106 -2.00 -6.75 -5.69
N GLY A 107 -0.77 -6.31 -5.43
CA GLY A 107 -0.15 -5.20 -6.15
C GLY A 107 -0.50 -3.80 -5.62
N ARG A 108 -1.16 -3.70 -4.45
CA ARG A 108 -1.65 -2.43 -3.90
C ARG A 108 -0.59 -1.56 -3.20
N VAL A 109 0.58 -2.13 -2.87
CA VAL A 109 1.60 -1.45 -2.06
C VAL A 109 2.62 -0.75 -2.91
N LEU A 110 3.14 -1.46 -3.90
CA LEU A 110 4.05 -0.87 -4.87
C LEU A 110 3.18 -0.26 -5.94
N SER A 111 3.17 1.07 -5.96
CA SER A 111 2.77 1.76 -7.16
C SER A 111 3.75 1.25 -8.21
N LYS A 112 3.29 0.71 -9.33
CA LYS A 112 4.16 0.66 -10.51
C LYS A 112 4.48 2.12 -10.84
N VAL A 113 5.47 2.69 -10.17
CA VAL A 113 6.25 3.78 -10.71
C VAL A 113 7.09 3.09 -11.77
N ASP A 114 6.43 2.76 -12.89
CA ASP A 114 7.14 2.39 -14.08
C ASP A 114 7.76 3.70 -14.58
N ASP A 115 8.91 4.05 -14.00
CA ASP A 115 9.75 5.15 -14.51
C ASP A 115 10.35 4.78 -15.88
N ARG A 116 10.03 3.59 -16.41
CA ARG A 116 10.32 3.24 -17.78
C ARG A 116 9.51 4.13 -18.70
N LEU A 117 10.21 5.03 -19.36
CA LEU A 117 9.73 5.75 -20.54
C LEU A 117 9.36 4.79 -21.68
N THR A 118 9.72 3.51 -21.61
CA THR A 118 9.49 2.52 -22.66
C THR A 118 8.97 1.17 -22.16
N ASP A 119 7.93 0.65 -22.80
CA ASP A 119 7.42 -0.72 -22.64
C ASP A 119 8.09 -1.64 -23.67
N ARG A 120 8.21 -2.94 -23.38
CA ARG A 120 8.79 -3.91 -24.35
C ARG A 120 7.69 -4.60 -25.12
N ASP A 121 7.62 -4.32 -26.42
CA ASP A 121 6.76 -5.05 -27.36
C ASP A 121 7.60 -6.16 -28.02
N LEU A 122 7.09 -7.40 -27.99
CA LEU A 122 7.69 -8.54 -28.68
C LEU A 122 6.94 -8.73 -30.00
N ARG A 123 7.60 -8.42 -31.11
CA ARG A 123 7.04 -8.66 -32.44
C ARG A 123 7.80 -9.76 -33.15
N VAL A 124 7.04 -10.61 -33.85
CA VAL A 124 7.61 -11.59 -34.78
C VAL A 124 7.72 -10.91 -36.13
N ILE A 125 8.96 -10.77 -36.63
CA ILE A 125 9.26 -10.30 -37.99
C ILE A 125 10.15 -11.38 -38.61
N ASP A 126 9.77 -11.90 -39.77
CA ASP A 126 10.48 -12.96 -40.49
C ASP A 126 10.85 -14.18 -39.62
N GLY A 127 9.89 -14.62 -38.78
CA GLY A 127 10.05 -15.77 -37.90
C GLY A 127 10.98 -15.57 -36.70
N ARG A 128 11.50 -14.34 -36.49
CA ARG A 128 12.35 -14.00 -35.33
C ARG A 128 11.62 -13.09 -34.37
N ILE A 129 11.71 -13.39 -33.07
CA ILE A 129 11.16 -12.56 -32.00
C ILE A 129 12.14 -11.40 -31.76
N ILE A 130 11.70 -10.17 -32.06
CA ILE A 130 12.49 -8.96 -31.84
C ILE A 130 11.81 -8.14 -30.74
N SER A 131 12.58 -7.82 -29.69
CA SER A 131 12.15 -6.94 -28.60
C SER A 131 12.39 -5.49 -28.96
N ARG A 132 11.32 -4.70 -29.12
CA ARG A 132 11.41 -3.24 -29.33
C ARG A 132 10.93 -2.48 -28.10
N GLN A 133 11.66 -1.43 -27.75
CA GLN A 133 11.23 -0.46 -26.74
C GLN A 133 10.21 0.50 -27.38
N ARG A 134 9.01 0.58 -26.81
CA ARG A 134 7.93 1.49 -27.24
C ARG A 134 7.73 2.58 -26.18
N PRO A 135 7.78 3.87 -26.53
CA PRO A 135 7.55 4.93 -25.56
C PRO A 135 6.14 4.86 -24.95
N VAL A 136 6.06 4.95 -23.62
CA VAL A 136 4.80 4.89 -22.86
C VAL A 136 4.06 6.21 -22.98
N ASN A 137 2.77 6.17 -23.33
CA ASN A 137 1.95 7.37 -23.42
C ASN A 137 1.64 7.91 -22.00
N PRO A 138 2.04 9.15 -21.67
CA PRO A 138 1.85 9.72 -20.33
C PRO A 138 0.38 9.82 -19.90
N ALA A 139 -0.56 9.94 -20.85
CA ALA A 139 -2.00 9.95 -20.55
C ALA A 139 -2.49 8.57 -20.06
N VAL A 140 -1.97 7.48 -20.62
CA VAL A 140 -2.30 6.10 -20.22
C VAL A 140 -1.69 5.80 -18.85
N ALA A 141 -0.44 6.21 -18.62
CA ALA A 141 0.21 6.10 -17.31
C ALA A 141 -0.49 6.94 -16.22
N GLY A 142 -1.01 8.12 -16.58
CA GLY A 142 -1.82 8.96 -15.70
C GLY A 142 -3.17 8.35 -15.37
N ALA A 143 -3.85 7.73 -16.35
CA ALA A 143 -5.10 7.00 -16.12
C ALA A 143 -4.90 5.79 -15.20
N MET A 144 -3.83 5.00 -15.41
CA MET A 144 -3.49 3.88 -14.52
C MET A 144 -3.19 4.35 -13.09
N ARG A 145 -2.50 5.49 -12.92
CA ARG A 145 -2.31 6.14 -11.60
C ARG A 145 -3.62 6.55 -10.94
N ALA A 146 -4.55 7.13 -11.71
CA ALA A 146 -5.86 7.56 -11.20
C ALA A 146 -6.77 6.37 -10.83
N HIS A 147 -6.62 5.23 -11.53
CA HIS A 147 -7.32 3.99 -11.22
C HIS A 147 -6.71 3.22 -10.04
N GLY A 148 -5.40 3.36 -9.76
CA GLY A 148 -4.74 2.75 -8.61
C GLY A 148 -5.10 3.38 -7.25
N ALA A 149 -5.50 4.66 -7.23
CA ALA A 149 -5.80 5.39 -5.99
C ALA A 149 -7.23 5.18 -5.46
N PHE A 150 -8.16 4.67 -6.28
CA PHE A 150 -9.55 4.42 -5.89
C PHE A 150 -10.00 3.11 -6.53
N THR A 151 -9.79 2.01 -5.82
CA THR A 151 -10.12 0.67 -6.33
C THR A 151 -11.61 0.59 -6.64
N LEU A 152 -11.91 0.23 -7.89
CA LEU A 152 -13.25 -0.20 -8.26
C LEU A 152 -13.52 -1.53 -7.55
N PRO A 153 -14.77 -1.80 -7.11
CA PRO A 153 -15.14 -3.11 -6.57
C PRO A 153 -14.82 -4.22 -7.57
N SER A 154 -14.44 -5.41 -7.09
CA SER A 154 -14.10 -6.57 -7.94
C SER A 154 -15.20 -6.96 -8.92
N ASP A 155 -16.46 -6.69 -8.59
CA ASP A 155 -17.62 -6.97 -9.44
C ASP A 155 -18.07 -5.79 -10.31
N PHE A 156 -17.26 -4.72 -10.42
CA PHE A 156 -17.66 -3.50 -11.12
C PHE A 156 -18.18 -3.75 -12.53
N ASP A 157 -17.58 -4.68 -13.28
CA ASP A 157 -17.99 -4.97 -14.66
C ASP A 157 -19.38 -5.62 -14.75
N LYS A 158 -19.80 -6.36 -13.72
CA LYS A 158 -21.10 -7.03 -13.62
C LYS A 158 -22.22 -6.12 -13.10
N MET A 159 -21.91 -4.90 -12.68
CA MET A 159 -22.88 -3.97 -12.12
C MET A 159 -23.72 -3.26 -13.19
N SER A 160 -24.96 -2.93 -12.83
CA SER A 160 -25.85 -2.15 -13.69
C SER A 160 -25.27 -0.74 -13.97
N PRO A 161 -25.62 -0.11 -15.10
CA PRO A 161 -25.15 1.23 -15.44
C PRO A 161 -25.42 2.28 -14.35
N ALA A 162 -26.55 2.16 -13.64
CA ALA A 162 -26.91 3.04 -12.53
C ALA A 162 -25.98 2.86 -11.32
N ALA A 163 -25.65 1.61 -10.96
CA ALA A 163 -24.73 1.30 -9.86
C ALA A 163 -23.29 1.77 -10.17
N LYS A 164 -22.83 1.56 -11.42
CA LYS A 164 -21.53 2.08 -11.90
C LYS A 164 -21.45 3.60 -11.78
N ARG A 165 -22.53 4.31 -12.12
CA ARG A 165 -22.62 5.77 -12.02
C ARG A 165 -22.55 6.26 -10.57
N LYS A 166 -23.18 5.55 -9.63
CA LYS A 166 -23.17 5.86 -8.19
C LYS A 166 -21.76 5.72 -7.60
N ILE A 167 -21.05 4.63 -7.91
CA ILE A 167 -19.66 4.40 -7.47
C ILE A 167 -18.73 5.49 -8.01
N ARG A 168 -18.86 5.84 -9.30
CA ARG A 168 -18.05 6.91 -9.90
C ARG A 168 -18.31 8.27 -9.26
N LYS A 169 -19.56 8.56 -8.90
CA LYS A 169 -19.94 9.80 -8.20
C LYS A 169 -19.31 9.84 -6.80
N GLN A 170 -19.38 8.74 -6.06
CA GLN A 170 -18.83 8.63 -4.71
C GLN A 170 -17.29 8.75 -4.70
N GLN A 171 -16.61 8.07 -5.63
CA GLN A 171 -15.16 8.23 -5.82
C GLN A 171 -14.76 9.66 -6.20
N ALA A 172 -15.59 10.37 -6.98
CA ALA A 172 -15.34 11.77 -7.33
C ALA A 172 -15.53 12.72 -6.13
N GLU A 173 -16.45 12.42 -5.23
CA GLU A 173 -16.66 13.14 -3.97
C GLU A 173 -15.53 12.89 -2.98
N ASP A 174 -15.08 11.65 -2.81
CA ASP A 174 -13.93 11.30 -1.97
C ASP A 174 -12.64 12.00 -2.46
N ARG A 175 -12.42 12.05 -3.79
CA ARG A 175 -11.32 12.83 -4.40
C ARG A 175 -11.35 14.31 -4.07
N ARG A 176 -12.55 14.89 -3.93
CA ARG A 176 -12.72 16.31 -3.59
C ARG A 176 -12.53 16.55 -2.09
N ARG A 177 -12.98 15.62 -1.25
CA ARG A 177 -12.81 15.67 0.21
C ARG A 177 -11.35 15.55 0.62
N ASP A 178 -10.60 14.67 -0.03
CA ASP A 178 -9.22 14.36 0.35
C ASP A 178 -8.17 15.25 -0.33
N ARG A 179 -8.59 16.28 -1.08
CA ARG A 179 -7.67 17.29 -1.63
C ARG A 179 -7.17 18.18 -0.49
N PRO A 180 -5.87 18.16 -0.13
CA PRO A 180 -5.34 19.07 0.88
C PRO A 180 -5.37 20.50 0.30
N GLY A 181 -6.22 21.34 0.88
CA GLY A 181 -6.22 22.80 0.79
C GLY A 181 -5.87 23.43 -0.57
N LYS A 182 -6.89 23.81 -1.36
CA LYS A 182 -6.83 25.13 -2.00
C LYS A 182 -7.08 26.14 -0.87
N LYS A 183 -6.00 26.61 -0.24
CA LYS A 183 -6.08 27.84 0.56
C LYS A 183 -6.68 28.92 -0.36
N LYS A 184 -7.84 29.46 0.02
CA LYS A 184 -8.21 30.81 -0.39
C LYS A 184 -7.38 31.78 0.43
#